data_AF-A0A353GX60-F1
#
_entry.id   AF-A0A353GX60-F1
#
_cell.length_a   1.000
_cell.length_b   1.000
_cell.length_c   1.000
_cell.angle_alpha   90.00
_cell.angle_beta   90.00
_cell.angle_gamma   90.00
#
_symmetry.space_group_name_H-M   'P 1'
#
loop_
_entity.id
_entity.type
_entity.pdbx_description
1 polymer ?
#
loop_
_entity_poly.entity_id
_entity_poly.type
_entity_poly.pdbx_seq_one_letter_code
_entity_poly.pdbx_strand_id
1 'polypeptide(L)'
;MRKWMKRMFNLDLTRDNNYYWGLLLLQLAILSLIAYLIFDAYEPLAFLVTFLICGWGFVLLWKSDNDLRFKMAQMKIEDLEAKLEHSRMFVVPAHLLKRNRVNQ
;
A
#
# COMPACT_ATOMS: atom_id res chain seq x y z
N MET A 1 -19.71 -11.06 -18.16
CA MET A 1 -19.99 -10.72 -16.75
C MET A 1 -19.08 -11.43 -15.74
N ARG A 2 -19.01 -12.77 -15.68
CA ARG A 2 -18.18 -13.51 -14.67
C ARG A 2 -16.70 -13.10 -14.60
N LYS A 3 -16.04 -12.82 -15.74
CA LYS A 3 -14.64 -12.36 -15.77
C LYS A 3 -14.44 -10.94 -15.19
N TRP A 4 -15.47 -10.09 -15.23
CA TRP A 4 -15.40 -8.71 -14.74
C TRP A 4 -15.58 -8.65 -13.23
N MET A 5 -16.52 -9.43 -12.69
CA MET A 5 -16.67 -9.64 -11.24
C MET A 5 -15.42 -10.25 -10.61
N LYS A 6 -14.76 -11.22 -11.26
CA LYS A 6 -13.50 -11.79 -10.76
C LYS A 6 -12.35 -10.79 -10.69
N ARG A 7 -12.30 -9.77 -11.56
CA ARG A 7 -11.30 -8.68 -11.45
C ARG A 7 -11.62 -7.72 -10.32
N MET A 8 -12.89 -7.39 -10.08
CA MET A 8 -13.27 -6.54 -8.95
C MET A 8 -13.04 -7.22 -7.60
N PHE A 9 -13.23 -8.54 -7.53
CA PHE A 9 -13.03 -9.35 -6.33
C PHE A 9 -11.69 -10.09 -6.30
N ASN A 10 -10.67 -9.64 -7.04
CA ASN A 10 -9.28 -10.00 -6.73
C ASN A 10 -8.90 -9.29 -5.43
N LEU A 11 -9.45 -9.77 -4.32
CA LEU A 11 -9.01 -9.45 -2.98
C LEU A 11 -7.61 -10.03 -2.87
N ASP A 12 -6.61 -9.18 -3.08
CA ASP A 12 -5.21 -9.54 -2.96
C ASP A 12 -4.95 -9.87 -1.48
N LEU A 13 -5.13 -11.14 -1.09
CA LEU A 13 -5.05 -11.64 0.30
C LEU A 13 -3.72 -11.30 1.01
N THR A 14 -2.75 -10.76 0.28
CA THR A 14 -1.48 -10.20 0.74
C THR A 14 -1.57 -8.78 1.32
N ARG A 15 -2.68 -8.08 1.11
CA ARG A 15 -2.89 -6.69 1.53
C ARG A 15 -3.33 -6.61 3.00
N ASP A 16 -2.94 -5.54 3.68
CA ASP A 16 -3.18 -5.35 5.12
C ASP A 16 -4.67 -5.36 5.48
N ASN A 17 -5.03 -5.88 6.66
CA ASN A 17 -6.41 -6.00 7.13
C ASN A 17 -7.14 -4.65 7.14
N ASN A 18 -6.40 -3.56 7.41
CA ASN A 18 -6.92 -2.19 7.36
C ASN A 18 -7.49 -1.82 5.99
N TYR A 19 -6.95 -2.36 4.89
CA TYR A 19 -7.48 -2.16 3.55
C TYR A 19 -8.91 -2.68 3.42
N TYR A 20 -9.13 -3.91 3.89
CA TYR A 20 -10.42 -4.59 3.79
C TYR A 20 -11.47 -3.94 4.69
N TRP A 21 -11.08 -3.56 5.90
CA TRP A 21 -11.96 -2.78 6.79
C TRP A 21 -12.32 -1.42 6.20
N GLY A 22 -11.36 -0.73 5.59
CA GLY A 22 -11.60 0.53 4.90
C GLY A 22 -12.61 0.37 3.75
N LEU A 23 -12.43 -0.64 2.90
CA LEU A 23 -13.36 -0.96 1.81
C LEU A 23 -14.76 -1.31 2.33
N LEU A 24 -14.86 -2.13 3.36
CA LEU A 24 -16.13 -2.55 3.94
C LEU A 24 -16.90 -1.36 4.51
N LEU A 25 -16.23 -0.46 5.23
CA LEU A 25 -16.85 0.76 5.76
C LEU A 25 -17.36 1.68 4.65
N LEU A 26 -16.61 1.83 3.56
CA LEU A 26 -17.08 2.62 2.41
C LEU A 26 -18.31 2.00 1.76
N GLN A 27 -18.36 0.68 1.61
CA GLN A 27 -19.53 -0.01 1.10
C GLN A 27 -20.74 0.19 2.01
N LEU A 28 -20.56 0.08 3.33
CA LEU A 28 -21.62 0.35 4.30
C LEU A 28 -22.09 1.80 4.25
N ALA A 29 -21.19 2.77 4.10
CA ALA A 29 -21.57 4.18 3.94
C ALA A 29 -22.38 4.42 2.66
N ILE A 30 -22.03 3.77 1.56
CA ILE A 30 -22.81 3.87 0.30
C ILE A 30 -24.20 3.26 0.48
N LEU A 31 -24.28 2.07 1.08
CA LEU A 31 -25.55 1.41 1.36
C LEU A 31 -26.43 2.22 2.31
N SER A 32 -25.83 2.86 3.32
CA SER A 32 -26.57 3.72 4.25
C SER A 32 -27.10 4.97 3.55
N LEU A 33 -26.33 5.62 2.67
CA LEU A 33 -26.83 6.74 1.85
C LEU A 33 -28.04 6.32 1.01
N ILE A 34 -27.95 5.17 0.34
CA ILE A 34 -29.05 4.65 -0.49
C ILE A 34 -30.29 4.37 0.37
N ALA A 35 -30.11 3.74 1.54
CA ALA A 35 -31.21 3.47 2.46
C ALA A 35 -31.88 4.77 2.92
N TYR A 36 -31.11 5.76 3.37
CA TYR A 36 -31.67 7.04 3.81
C TYR A 36 -32.41 7.77 2.69
N LEU A 37 -31.97 7.65 1.44
CA LEU A 37 -32.66 8.21 0.28
C LEU A 37 -34.02 7.51 0.01
N ILE A 38 -34.08 6.19 0.15
CA ILE A 38 -35.31 5.40 -0.08
C ILE A 38 -36.36 5.67 0.99
N PHE A 39 -35.94 5.79 2.25
CA PHE A 39 -36.84 5.98 3.39
C PHE A 39 -37.14 7.45 3.70
N ASP A 40 -36.61 8.40 2.92
CA ASP A 40 -36.71 9.85 3.15
C ASP A 40 -36.34 10.27 4.58
N ALA A 41 -35.35 9.56 5.16
CA ALA A 41 -34.95 9.69 6.56
C ALA A 41 -33.62 10.45 6.70
N TYR A 42 -33.35 11.39 5.80
CA TYR A 42 -32.07 12.08 5.72
C TYR A 42 -31.98 13.25 6.72
N GLU A 43 -31.77 12.90 7.99
CA GLU A 43 -31.56 13.87 9.06
C GLU A 43 -30.08 14.27 9.22
N PRO A 44 -29.76 15.42 9.83
CA PRO A 44 -28.38 15.86 10.05
C PRO A 44 -27.51 14.83 10.79
N LEU A 45 -28.10 14.06 11.69
CA LEU A 45 -27.40 13.00 12.42
C LEU A 45 -27.04 11.82 11.50
N ALA A 46 -27.95 11.41 10.60
CA ALA A 46 -27.70 10.39 9.60
C ALA A 46 -26.55 10.80 8.66
N PHE A 47 -26.53 12.07 8.25
CA PHE A 47 -25.42 12.64 7.48
C PHE A 47 -24.10 12.53 8.25
N LEU A 48 -24.07 12.99 9.51
CA LEU A 48 -22.85 12.97 10.33
C LEU A 48 -22.30 11.55 10.51
N VAL A 49 -23.16 10.58 10.85
CA VAL A 49 -22.77 9.18 11.02
C VAL A 49 -22.18 8.63 9.72
N THR A 50 -22.86 8.88 8.59
CA THR A 50 -22.42 8.40 7.29
C THR A 50 -21.10 9.04 6.86
N PHE A 51 -20.93 10.34 7.14
CA PHE A 51 -19.68 11.07 6.91
C PHE A 51 -18.53 10.50 7.73
N LEU A 52 -18.74 10.20 9.01
CA LEU A 52 -17.73 9.60 9.88
C LEU A 52 -17.33 8.20 9.43
N ILE A 53 -18.30 7.36 9.05
CA ILE A 53 -18.03 6.01 8.51
C ILE A 53 -17.20 6.12 7.22
N CYS A 54 -17.59 7.03 6.32
CA CYS A 54 -16.89 7.25 5.06
C CYS A 54 -15.45 7.78 5.30
N GLY A 55 -15.31 8.78 6.17
CA GLY A 55 -14.03 9.35 6.54
C GLY A 55 -13.09 8.33 7.19
N TRP A 56 -13.61 7.52 8.12
CA TRP A 56 -12.81 6.47 8.76
C TRP A 56 -12.43 5.37 7.77
N GLY A 57 -13.35 4.97 6.88
CA GLY A 57 -13.05 4.06 5.79
C GLY A 57 -11.91 4.56 4.91
N PHE A 58 -11.92 5.84 4.56
CA PHE A 58 -10.84 6.48 3.79
C PHE A 58 -9.51 6.52 4.55
N VAL A 59 -9.51 6.88 5.84
CA VAL A 59 -8.30 6.89 6.68
C VAL A 59 -7.64 5.52 6.75
N LEU A 60 -8.43 4.45 6.89
CA LEU A 60 -7.90 3.08 6.91
C LEU A 60 -7.28 2.67 5.56
N LEU A 61 -7.91 3.03 4.45
CA LEU A 61 -7.35 2.79 3.11
C LEU A 61 -6.05 3.58 2.91
N TRP A 62 -6.03 4.85 3.32
CA TRP A 62 -4.86 5.70 3.24
C TRP A 62 -3.69 5.14 4.03
N LYS A 63 -3.94 4.73 5.28
CA LYS A 63 -2.92 4.11 6.13
C LYS A 63 -2.37 2.84 5.48
N SER A 64 -3.25 1.97 5.00
CA SER A 64 -2.83 0.73 4.33
C SER A 64 -1.99 0.99 3.07
N ASP A 65 -2.34 2.00 2.28
CA ASP A 65 -1.57 2.36 1.09
C ASP A 65 -0.18 2.89 1.46
N ASN A 66 -0.09 3.75 2.48
CA ASN A 66 1.18 4.24 3.00
C ASN A 66 2.08 3.10 3.52
N ASP A 67 1.53 2.17 4.30
CA ASP A 67 2.28 1.03 4.83
C ASP A 67 2.81 0.14 3.69
N LEU A 68 2.01 -0.07 2.65
CA LEU A 68 2.43 -0.83 1.46
C LEU A 68 3.57 -0.11 0.72
N ARG A 69 3.43 1.19 0.47
CA ARG A 69 4.46 2.00 -0.20
C ARG A 69 5.75 2.06 0.60
N PHE A 70 5.65 2.13 1.92
CA PHE A 70 6.79 2.12 2.82
C PHE A 70 7.53 0.78 2.76
N LYS A 71 6.82 -0.35 2.84
CA LYS A 71 7.42 -1.69 2.67
C LYS A 71 8.10 -1.85 1.31
N MET A 72 7.48 -1.37 0.23
CA MET A 72 8.09 -1.40 -1.10
C MET A 72 9.35 -0.54 -1.19
N ALA A 73 9.38 0.61 -0.50
CA ALA A 73 10.56 1.45 -0.43
C ALA A 73 11.70 0.76 0.35
N GLN A 74 11.40 0.14 1.49
CA GLN A 74 12.37 -0.62 2.28
C GLN A 74 13.00 -1.76 1.46
N MET A 75 12.19 -2.59 0.81
CA MET A 75 12.71 -3.69 -0.02
C MET A 75 13.63 -3.20 -1.14
N LYS A 76 13.34 -2.03 -1.74
CA LYS A 76 14.21 -1.43 -2.76
C LYS A 76 15.53 -0.92 -2.18
N ILE A 77 15.50 -0.36 -0.97
CA ILE A 77 16.71 0.10 -0.28
C ILE A 77 17.60 -1.09 0.05
N GLU A 78 17.04 -2.16 0.62
CA GLU A 78 17.79 -3.39 0.93
C GLU A 78 18.41 -4.03 -0.32
N ASP A 79 17.66 -4.10 -1.43
CA ASP A 79 18.18 -4.59 -2.72
C ASP A 79 19.30 -3.70 -3.28
N LEU A 80 19.19 -2.37 -3.14
CA LEU A 80 20.24 -1.43 -3.52
C LEU A 80 21.49 -1.58 -2.65
N GLU A 81 21.33 -1.73 -1.33
CA GLU A 81 22.43 -1.97 -0.40
C GLU A 81 23.16 -3.27 -0.71
N ALA A 82 22.44 -4.37 -0.94
CA ALA A 82 23.01 -5.65 -1.33
C ALA A 82 23.80 -5.56 -2.65
N LYS A 83 23.27 -4.83 -3.65
CA LYS A 83 23.98 -4.58 -4.92
C LYS A 83 25.23 -3.74 -4.75
N LEU A 84 25.20 -2.76 -3.85
CA LEU A 84 26.33 -1.88 -3.57
C LEU A 84 27.43 -2.64 -2.82
N GLU A 85 27.07 -3.49 -1.86
CA GLU A 85 27.99 -4.37 -1.14
C GLU A 85 28.62 -5.40 -2.08
N HIS A 86 27.82 -6.05 -2.93
CA HIS A 86 28.32 -6.93 -3.98
C HIS A 86 29.31 -6.20 -4.88
N SER A 87 28.95 -5.01 -5.38
CA SER A 87 29.86 -4.21 -6.22
C SER A 87 31.16 -3.84 -5.51
N ARG A 88 31.11 -3.48 -4.22
CA ARG A 88 32.31 -3.20 -3.41
C ARG A 88 33.23 -4.41 -3.26
N MET A 89 32.70 -5.63 -3.18
CA MET A 89 33.52 -6.85 -3.17
C MET A 89 34.31 -7.06 -4.47
N PHE A 90 33.80 -6.61 -5.63
CA PHE A 90 34.50 -6.73 -6.91
C PHE A 90 35.41 -5.54 -7.25
N VAL A 91 35.26 -4.42 -6.57
CA VAL A 91 36.21 -3.30 -6.67
C VAL A 91 37.43 -3.65 -5.81
N VAL A 92 38.33 -4.48 -6.36
CA VAL A 92 39.73 -4.52 -5.90
C VAL A 92 40.22 -3.08 -5.97
N PRO A 93 40.60 -2.46 -4.85
CA PRO A 93 40.91 -1.05 -4.89
C PRO A 93 42.15 -0.87 -5.77
N ALA A 94 42.07 -0.01 -6.78
CA ALA A 94 43.07 0.14 -7.82
C ALA A 94 44.49 0.44 -7.28
N HIS A 95 44.60 0.89 -6.02
CA HIS A 95 45.87 1.07 -5.32
C HIS A 95 46.60 -0.26 -5.03
N LEU A 96 45.90 -1.40 -4.91
CA LEU A 96 46.51 -2.72 -4.73
C LEU A 96 47.05 -3.31 -6.06
N LEU A 97 46.48 -2.92 -7.20
CA LEU A 97 46.95 -3.35 -8.53
C LEU A 97 48.25 -2.65 -8.94
N LYS A 98 48.59 -1.50 -8.35
CA LYS A 98 49.79 -0.71 -8.70
C LYS A 98 51.07 -1.26 -8.05
N ARG A 99 50.97 -2.03 -6.96
CA ARG A 99 52.14 -2.52 -6.19
C ARG A 99 52.86 -3.69 -6.87
N ASN A 100 52.21 -4.41 -7.79
CA ASN A 100 52.78 -5.62 -8.40
C ASN A 100 53.53 -5.40 -9.72
N ARG A 101 53.66 -4.15 -10.21
CA ARG A 101 54.43 -3.84 -11.44
C ARG A 101 55.84 -3.30 -11.19
N VAL A 102 56.32 -3.25 -9.94
CA VAL A 102 57.64 -2.68 -9.61
C VAL A 102 58.69 -3.76 -9.32
N ASN A 103 58.31 -5.05 -9.26
CA ASN A 103 59.22 -6.15 -8.92
C ASN A 103 59.36 -7.22 -10.03
N GLN A 104 59.18 -6.85 -11.31
CA GLN A 104 59.59 -7.65 -12.47
C GLN A 104 60.49 -6.80 -13.34
#